data_AF-A0A8T7M7X1-F1
#
_entry.id   AF-A0A8T7M7X1-F1
#
_cell.length_a   1.000
_cell.length_b   1.000
_cell.length_c   1.000
_cell.angle_alpha   90.00
_cell.angle_beta   90.00
_cell.angle_gamma   90.00
#
_symmetry.space_group_name_H-M   'P 1'
#
loop_
_entity.id
_entity.type
_entity.pdbx_description
1 polymer ?
#
loop_
_entity_poly.entity_id
_entity_poly.type
_entity_poly.pdbx_seq_one_letter_code
_entity_poly.pdbx_strand_id
1 'polypeptide(L)'
;MKQACSLKKYGILILLIQLALLLVSCGTNTLAGVPEPTFTPQPSTSATIQATLVVTRPSTVSVPTIAPTVTVEPTPAIVATPEAVSTPGDQEASEPLIQATPLPALSDLPRINGVPKIPVLNPLPRISQPDPTLKQNFGLNNTPLVALQVGHYQIEQLPDEFASLRSQTGGSGGGIREVDLNLEVTKRVAALLTAHSITVEILPATVPAGYTADAFVAIHTDASTGASASGYKIARSRFSAIPVTDDALVGNIFNAYGKLTGLGVSDSITRNMTGYYAFNNRRRVNSISKITPAAIIEMGYLTNSSDRNVLLNRQEAVAQGLADGIIKFLDARPPLAQREKPQDRVTALIVNQDNLPVYSEQGTLLAYVSKGQLFENYEVKGDNYSVFLPVLRLSGYLKKIDVTVTTITR
;
A
#
# COMPACT_ATOMS: atom_id res chain seq x y z
N MET A 1 44.55 28.27 -61.72
CA MET A 1 43.83 28.31 -60.42
C MET A 1 42.32 28.20 -60.65
N LYS A 2 41.81 26.98 -60.87
CA LYS A 2 40.38 26.63 -60.86
C LYS A 2 40.30 25.11 -60.68
N GLN A 3 39.86 24.63 -59.52
CA GLN A 3 39.17 23.34 -59.26
C GLN A 3 39.25 23.01 -57.76
N ALA A 4 38.46 23.70 -56.96
CA ALA A 4 38.12 23.29 -55.59
C ALA A 4 36.77 23.93 -55.19
N CYS A 5 35.76 23.77 -56.04
CA CYS A 5 34.39 24.22 -55.71
C CYS A 5 33.36 23.37 -56.48
N SER A 6 33.41 22.04 -56.32
CA SER A 6 32.38 21.16 -56.89
C SER A 6 32.22 19.80 -56.15
N LEU A 7 32.60 19.70 -54.87
CA LEU A 7 32.35 18.49 -54.07
C LEU A 7 31.36 18.70 -52.90
N LYS A 8 31.00 19.94 -52.55
CA LYS A 8 30.05 20.21 -51.44
C LYS A 8 28.56 20.13 -51.82
N LYS A 9 28.22 20.10 -53.12
CA LYS A 9 26.81 20.04 -53.58
C LYS A 9 26.26 18.61 -53.78
N TYR A 10 27.13 17.59 -53.90
CA TYR A 10 26.70 16.20 -54.09
C TYR A 10 26.49 15.43 -52.77
N GLY A 11 27.11 15.85 -51.66
CA GLY A 11 26.93 15.22 -50.34
C GLY A 11 25.57 15.53 -49.70
N ILE A 12 24.98 16.69 -49.98
CA ILE A 12 23.68 17.10 -49.40
C ILE A 12 22.51 16.44 -50.13
N LEU A 13 22.66 16.11 -51.42
CA LEU A 13 21.60 15.48 -52.22
C LEU A 13 21.45 13.97 -51.92
N ILE A 14 22.54 13.29 -51.55
CA ILE A 14 22.51 11.86 -51.15
C ILE A 14 21.89 11.68 -49.75
N LEU A 15 22.09 12.64 -48.84
CA LEU A 15 21.52 12.59 -47.49
C LEU A 15 20.00 12.84 -47.48
N LEU A 16 19.48 13.66 -48.40
CA LEU A 16 18.04 13.93 -48.51
C LEU A 16 17.25 12.79 -49.20
N ILE A 17 17.89 12.00 -50.07
CA ILE A 17 17.25 10.84 -50.72
C ILE A 17 17.18 9.64 -49.75
N GLN A 18 18.15 9.46 -48.85
CA GLN A 18 18.06 8.44 -47.79
C GLN A 18 17.06 8.79 -46.69
N LEU A 19 16.81 10.08 -46.43
CA LEU A 19 15.80 10.51 -45.46
C LEU A 19 14.36 10.40 -45.99
N ALA A 20 14.17 10.45 -47.32
CA ALA A 20 12.85 10.28 -47.95
C ALA A 20 12.47 8.81 -48.20
N LEU A 21 13.43 7.87 -48.21
CA LEU A 21 13.14 6.43 -48.36
C LEU A 21 12.81 5.70 -47.04
N LEU A 22 12.97 6.34 -45.88
CA LEU A 22 12.52 5.81 -44.58
C LEU A 22 11.07 6.16 -44.23
N LEU A 23 10.37 6.96 -45.05
CA LEU A 23 9.01 7.43 -44.79
C LEU A 23 7.93 6.78 -45.68
N VAL A 24 8.27 5.78 -46.51
CA VAL A 24 7.29 5.10 -47.37
C VAL A 24 7.55 3.59 -47.42
N SER A 25 7.17 2.87 -46.37
CA SER A 25 6.51 1.56 -46.51
C SER A 25 6.11 0.95 -45.17
N CYS A 26 4.80 0.73 -45.09
CA CYS A 26 4.16 -0.45 -44.54
C CYS A 26 4.15 -0.67 -43.03
N GLY A 27 2.93 -0.57 -42.50
CA GLY A 27 2.38 -1.67 -41.72
C GLY A 27 1.79 -1.25 -40.39
N THR A 28 0.48 -1.00 -40.40
CA THR A 28 -0.38 -0.89 -39.23
C THR A 28 -0.23 -2.13 -38.34
N ASN A 29 0.56 -2.04 -37.28
CA ASN A 29 0.39 -2.93 -36.13
C ASN A 29 -0.56 -2.25 -35.17
N THR A 30 -1.84 -2.59 -35.36
CA THR A 30 -2.92 -2.37 -34.39
C THR A 30 -2.48 -2.98 -33.06
N LEU A 31 -2.06 -2.15 -32.11
CA LEU A 31 -2.03 -2.53 -30.71
C LEU A 31 -3.48 -2.87 -30.34
N ALA A 32 -3.76 -4.15 -30.14
CA ALA A 32 -5.02 -4.60 -29.60
C ALA A 32 -5.24 -3.88 -28.26
N GLY A 33 -6.18 -2.94 -28.26
CA GLY A 33 -6.63 -2.27 -27.06
C GLY A 33 -7.13 -3.30 -26.05
N VAL A 34 -6.72 -3.14 -24.80
CA VAL A 34 -7.47 -3.71 -23.68
C VAL A 34 -8.88 -3.09 -23.76
N PRO A 35 -9.96 -3.88 -23.80
CA PRO A 35 -11.29 -3.29 -23.84
C PRO A 35 -11.53 -2.49 -22.55
N GLU A 36 -11.85 -1.20 -22.70
CA GLU A 36 -12.47 -0.44 -21.62
C GLU A 36 -13.78 -1.15 -21.22
N PRO A 37 -14.06 -1.35 -19.93
CA PRO A 37 -15.37 -1.80 -19.50
C PRO A 37 -16.40 -0.71 -19.81
N THR A 38 -17.12 -0.87 -20.90
CA THR A 38 -18.28 -0.05 -21.24
C THR A 38 -19.47 -0.53 -20.42
N PHE A 39 -19.81 0.20 -19.37
CA PHE A 39 -21.14 0.11 -18.77
C PHE A 39 -22.11 0.89 -19.63
N THR A 40 -23.01 0.19 -20.31
CA THR A 40 -24.22 0.78 -20.88
C THR A 40 -25.19 1.10 -19.74
N PRO A 41 -25.53 2.37 -19.49
CA PRO A 41 -26.61 2.67 -18.56
C PRO A 41 -27.94 2.22 -19.18
N GLN A 42 -28.64 1.33 -18.48
CA GLN A 42 -30.06 1.05 -18.74
C GLN A 42 -30.87 2.34 -18.45
N PRO A 43 -31.89 2.68 -19.25
CA PRO A 43 -32.72 3.85 -19.00
C PRO A 43 -33.47 3.67 -17.68
N SER A 44 -33.23 4.57 -16.73
CA SER A 44 -33.99 4.67 -15.48
C SER A 44 -35.38 5.22 -15.78
N THR A 45 -36.42 4.44 -15.47
CA THR A 45 -37.80 4.92 -15.44
C THR A 45 -37.97 5.93 -14.31
N SER A 46 -38.19 7.20 -14.66
CA SER A 46 -38.53 8.26 -13.72
C SER A 46 -39.85 7.96 -13.03
N ALA A 47 -39.82 7.75 -11.71
CA ALA A 47 -40.99 7.85 -10.85
C ALA A 47 -40.90 9.16 -10.05
N THR A 48 -41.72 10.12 -10.44
CA THR A 48 -41.90 11.41 -9.75
C THR A 48 -42.51 11.17 -8.37
N ILE A 49 -41.80 11.52 -7.29
CA ILE A 49 -42.40 11.71 -5.97
C ILE A 49 -42.34 13.20 -5.66
N GLN A 50 -43.51 13.84 -5.63
CA GLN A 50 -43.67 15.19 -5.10
C GLN A 50 -43.61 15.14 -3.57
N ALA A 51 -42.62 15.78 -2.96
CA ALA A 51 -42.58 16.06 -1.53
C ALA A 51 -42.98 17.52 -1.31
N THR A 52 -44.09 17.72 -0.61
CA THR A 52 -44.61 19.02 -0.18
C THR A 52 -43.71 19.63 0.89
N LEU A 53 -43.18 20.83 0.64
CA LEU A 53 -42.46 21.63 1.63
C LEU A 53 -43.44 22.21 2.66
N VAL A 54 -43.27 21.88 3.94
CA VAL A 54 -43.83 22.64 5.06
C VAL A 54 -42.70 23.45 5.67
N VAL A 55 -42.73 24.77 5.44
CA VAL A 55 -41.84 25.75 6.07
C VAL A 55 -42.42 26.11 7.44
N THR A 56 -41.67 25.87 8.51
CA THR A 56 -41.91 26.50 9.81
C THR A 56 -40.68 27.30 10.24
N ARG A 57 -40.93 28.54 10.69
CA ARG A 57 -39.93 29.55 11.08
C ARG A 57 -39.20 29.18 12.38
N PRO A 58 -37.95 29.63 12.57
CA PRO A 58 -37.20 29.40 13.80
C PRO A 58 -37.69 30.32 14.93
N SER A 59 -37.81 29.77 16.14
CA SER A 59 -37.97 30.55 17.38
C SER A 59 -36.59 30.79 18.00
N THR A 60 -36.34 32.05 18.36
CA THR A 60 -35.16 32.56 19.05
C THR A 60 -35.07 32.03 20.48
N VAL A 61 -33.94 31.44 20.85
CA VAL A 61 -33.61 31.13 22.26
C VAL A 61 -32.32 31.85 22.64
N SER A 62 -32.43 32.64 23.70
CA SER A 62 -31.41 33.51 24.27
C SER A 62 -30.36 32.73 25.06
N VAL A 63 -29.10 33.11 24.89
CA VAL A 63 -27.93 32.61 25.63
C VAL A 63 -27.83 33.32 26.99
N PRO A 64 -27.60 32.62 28.11
CA PRO A 64 -27.09 33.23 29.33
C PRO A 64 -25.56 33.06 29.44
N THR A 65 -24.88 34.18 29.58
CA THR A 65 -23.48 34.31 29.98
C THR A 65 -23.32 33.98 31.47
N ILE A 66 -22.47 33.00 31.82
CA ILE A 66 -21.94 32.84 33.18
C ILE A 66 -20.47 32.41 33.13
N ALA A 67 -19.61 33.22 33.74
CA ALA A 67 -18.38 32.82 34.43
C ALA A 67 -18.54 33.31 35.89
N PRO A 68 -17.75 32.89 36.92
CA PRO A 68 -16.49 32.13 36.90
C PRO A 68 -16.35 31.07 38.04
N THR A 69 -15.13 30.54 38.21
CA THR A 69 -14.47 30.13 39.50
C THR A 69 -14.10 28.64 39.60
N VAL A 70 -12.78 28.42 39.66
CA VAL A 70 -12.11 27.15 40.01
C VAL A 70 -12.08 27.03 41.53
N THR A 71 -12.59 25.93 42.07
CA THR A 71 -12.34 25.51 43.46
C THR A 71 -11.96 24.03 43.43
N VAL A 72 -10.77 23.71 43.92
CA VAL A 72 -10.27 22.35 44.10
C VAL A 72 -10.49 21.99 45.57
N GLU A 73 -11.21 20.90 45.85
CA GLU A 73 -11.28 20.26 47.16
C GLU A 73 -11.01 18.75 47.00
N PRO A 74 -10.31 18.08 47.94
CA PRO A 74 -9.83 16.73 47.76
C PRO A 74 -10.85 15.68 48.23
N THR A 75 -11.03 14.62 47.46
CA THR A 75 -11.87 13.46 47.82
C THR A 75 -11.15 12.58 48.86
N PRO A 76 -11.84 12.07 49.90
CA PRO A 76 -11.23 11.25 50.93
C PRO A 76 -10.99 9.80 50.47
N ALA A 77 -9.89 9.22 50.95
CA ALA A 77 -9.53 7.83 50.77
C ALA A 77 -10.49 6.90 51.52
N ILE A 78 -11.06 5.91 50.83
CA ILE A 78 -11.79 4.80 51.44
C ILE A 78 -10.85 3.59 51.46
N VAL A 79 -10.46 3.21 52.66
CA VAL A 79 -9.84 1.93 53.00
C VAL A 79 -10.95 0.88 53.06
N ALA A 80 -10.80 -0.21 52.30
CA ALA A 80 -11.55 -1.45 52.53
C ALA A 80 -10.61 -2.65 52.38
N THR A 81 -10.47 -3.38 53.48
CA THR A 81 -9.80 -4.67 53.65
C THR A 81 -10.52 -5.80 52.89
N PRO A 82 -9.82 -6.90 52.56
CA PRO A 82 -10.30 -7.90 51.60
C PRO A 82 -11.17 -8.96 52.28
N GLU A 83 -12.38 -9.17 51.77
CA GLU A 83 -13.14 -10.40 52.01
C GLU A 83 -13.10 -11.29 50.78
N ALA A 84 -12.68 -12.53 51.01
CA ALA A 84 -12.57 -13.58 50.02
C ALA A 84 -13.96 -14.07 49.60
N VAL A 85 -14.26 -13.94 48.31
CA VAL A 85 -15.31 -14.70 47.65
C VAL A 85 -14.66 -15.50 46.52
N SER A 86 -14.72 -16.81 46.67
CA SER A 86 -14.25 -17.83 45.75
C SER A 86 -15.06 -17.82 44.44
N THR A 87 -14.40 -17.54 43.32
CA THR A 87 -14.90 -17.82 41.98
C THR A 87 -14.42 -19.21 41.50
N PRO A 88 -15.28 -20.04 40.89
CA PRO A 88 -14.88 -21.30 40.28
C PRO A 88 -13.94 -21.04 39.09
N GLY A 89 -12.93 -21.90 38.96
CA GLY A 89 -11.89 -21.75 37.95
C GLY A 89 -12.39 -21.98 36.54
N ASP A 90 -12.28 -20.93 35.72
CA ASP A 90 -12.08 -21.08 34.29
C ASP A 90 -10.57 -21.08 34.05
N GLN A 91 -10.01 -22.28 33.91
CA GLN A 91 -8.74 -22.43 33.21
C GLN A 91 -8.98 -22.16 31.73
N GLU A 92 -9.00 -20.88 31.36
CA GLU A 92 -8.78 -20.51 29.98
C GLU A 92 -7.32 -20.84 29.68
N ALA A 93 -7.12 -22.00 29.06
CA ALA A 93 -5.83 -22.39 28.53
C ALA A 93 -5.38 -21.31 27.56
N SER A 94 -4.47 -20.44 27.99
CA SER A 94 -3.74 -19.55 27.13
C SER A 94 -2.98 -20.41 26.13
N GLU A 95 -3.55 -20.64 24.95
CA GLU A 95 -2.82 -21.25 23.85
C GLU A 95 -1.58 -20.38 23.59
N PRO A 96 -0.37 -20.96 23.61
CA PRO A 96 0.84 -20.18 23.43
C PRO A 96 0.80 -19.58 22.02
N LEU A 97 0.94 -18.26 21.95
CA LEU A 97 1.18 -17.52 20.71
C LEU A 97 2.33 -18.24 19.97
N ILE A 98 2.01 -18.96 18.89
CA ILE A 98 3.00 -19.77 18.17
C ILE A 98 4.10 -18.83 17.67
N GLN A 99 5.25 -18.86 18.35
CA GLN A 99 6.45 -18.17 17.89
C GLN A 99 6.82 -18.74 16.53
N ALA A 100 6.86 -17.88 15.51
CA ALA A 100 7.39 -18.24 14.21
C ALA A 100 8.76 -18.89 14.40
N THR A 101 8.97 -20.08 13.82
CA THR A 101 10.26 -20.74 13.85
C THR A 101 11.33 -19.77 13.33
N PRO A 102 12.39 -19.47 14.11
CA PRO A 102 13.41 -18.54 13.68
C PRO A 102 14.04 -19.01 12.37
N LEU A 103 14.31 -18.07 11.46
CA LEU A 103 15.13 -18.39 10.29
C LEU A 103 16.52 -18.87 10.79
N PRO A 104 17.12 -19.90 10.17
CA PRO A 104 18.45 -20.35 10.53
C PRO A 104 19.46 -19.22 10.36
N ALA A 105 20.49 -19.18 11.22
CA ALA A 105 21.55 -18.22 11.07
C ALA A 105 22.34 -18.50 9.78
N LEU A 106 22.84 -17.44 9.14
CA LEU A 106 23.63 -17.57 7.91
C LEU A 106 24.90 -18.42 8.10
N SER A 107 25.47 -18.41 9.31
CA SER A 107 26.62 -19.24 9.70
C SER A 107 26.33 -20.73 9.63
N ASP A 108 25.07 -21.12 9.84
CA ASP A 108 24.66 -22.50 10.09
C ASP A 108 24.15 -23.18 8.81
N LEU A 109 24.08 -22.42 7.71
CA LEU A 109 23.62 -22.95 6.43
C LEU A 109 24.63 -23.93 5.83
N PRO A 110 24.18 -25.06 5.24
CA PRO A 110 25.02 -25.90 4.40
C PRO A 110 25.65 -25.07 3.27
N ARG A 111 26.89 -25.39 2.89
CA ARG A 111 27.60 -24.66 1.83
C ARG A 111 28.02 -25.59 0.70
N ILE A 112 27.93 -25.09 -0.53
CA ILE A 112 28.48 -25.72 -1.73
C ILE A 112 29.57 -24.79 -2.24
N ASN A 113 30.82 -25.24 -2.22
CA ASN A 113 31.98 -24.45 -2.62
C ASN A 113 32.05 -23.08 -1.93
N GLY A 114 31.74 -23.02 -0.63
CA GLY A 114 31.75 -21.80 0.16
C GLY A 114 30.48 -20.93 0.06
N VAL A 115 29.59 -21.21 -0.91
CA VAL A 115 28.33 -20.49 -1.13
C VAL A 115 27.18 -21.15 -0.34
N PRO A 116 26.32 -20.39 0.36
CA PRO A 116 25.24 -20.95 1.17
C PRO A 116 24.17 -21.65 0.32
N LYS A 117 23.65 -22.77 0.81
CA LYS A 117 22.44 -23.44 0.31
C LYS A 117 21.27 -23.08 1.22
N ILE A 118 20.26 -22.45 0.64
CA ILE A 118 19.03 -22.08 1.35
C ILE A 118 18.20 -23.36 1.56
N PRO A 119 17.82 -23.66 2.82
CA PRO A 119 16.97 -24.82 3.10
C PRO A 119 15.57 -24.58 2.55
N VAL A 120 14.84 -25.67 2.27
CA VAL A 120 13.42 -25.57 1.92
C VAL A 120 12.67 -24.97 3.10
N LEU A 121 12.33 -23.69 3.00
CA LEU A 121 11.53 -23.00 4.00
C LEU A 121 10.06 -23.37 3.77
N ASN A 122 9.49 -24.21 4.62
CA ASN A 122 8.04 -24.37 4.69
C ASN A 122 7.41 -23.01 5.05
N PRO A 123 6.23 -22.67 4.51
CA PRO A 123 5.51 -21.49 4.94
C PRO A 123 5.37 -21.52 6.46
N LEU A 124 5.80 -20.45 7.13
CA LEU A 124 5.61 -20.32 8.58
C LEU A 124 4.13 -20.55 8.90
N PRO A 125 3.81 -21.27 9.98
CA PRO A 125 2.42 -21.43 10.41
C PRO A 125 1.77 -20.06 10.54
N ARG A 126 0.55 -19.93 10.01
CA ARG A 126 -0.24 -18.71 10.17
C ARG A 126 -0.45 -18.49 11.66
N ILE A 127 -0.23 -17.26 12.11
CA ILE A 127 -0.73 -16.85 13.41
C ILE A 127 -2.26 -16.87 13.27
N SER A 128 -2.95 -17.58 14.17
CA SER A 128 -4.39 -17.46 14.32
C SER A 128 -4.68 -15.98 14.55
N GLN A 129 -5.27 -15.31 13.56
CA GLN A 129 -5.68 -13.93 13.76
C GLN A 129 -6.80 -13.97 14.80
N PRO A 130 -6.80 -13.07 15.80
CA PRO A 130 -8.00 -12.88 16.60
C PRO A 130 -9.15 -12.62 15.63
N ASP A 131 -10.33 -13.15 15.93
CA ASP A 131 -11.53 -12.85 15.15
C ASP A 131 -11.55 -11.33 14.97
N PRO A 132 -11.50 -10.84 13.71
CA PRO A 132 -11.42 -9.42 13.48
C PRO A 132 -12.56 -8.81 14.27
N THR A 133 -12.23 -7.89 15.19
CA THR A 133 -13.26 -7.01 15.73
C THR A 133 -13.79 -6.28 14.53
N LEU A 134 -14.84 -6.84 13.90
CA LEU A 134 -15.63 -6.15 12.91
C LEU A 134 -16.06 -4.90 13.66
N LYS A 135 -15.39 -3.78 13.35
CA LYS A 135 -15.87 -2.49 13.81
C LYS A 135 -17.34 -2.50 13.46
N GLN A 136 -18.20 -2.22 14.44
CA GLN A 136 -19.65 -2.26 14.25
C GLN A 136 -20.00 -1.64 12.88
N ASN A 137 -19.36 -0.54 12.50
CA ASN A 137 -19.64 0.22 11.29
C ASN A 137 -19.21 -0.38 9.94
N PHE A 138 -18.63 -1.59 9.83
CA PHE A 138 -18.29 -2.17 8.52
C PHE A 138 -19.57 -2.44 7.69
N GLY A 139 -19.87 -1.53 6.75
CA GLY A 139 -21.07 -1.60 5.93
C GLY A 139 -22.39 -1.41 6.68
N LEU A 140 -22.39 -1.04 7.97
CA LEU A 140 -23.63 -0.69 8.67
C LEU A 140 -24.17 0.64 8.13
N ASN A 141 -25.48 0.70 7.93
CA ASN A 141 -26.21 1.89 7.47
C ASN A 141 -25.77 2.43 6.09
N ASN A 142 -25.05 1.64 5.30
CA ASN A 142 -24.55 1.99 3.96
C ASN A 142 -23.51 3.12 3.92
N THR A 143 -23.10 3.67 5.08
CA THR A 143 -22.07 4.70 5.19
C THR A 143 -20.68 4.05 5.11
N PRO A 144 -19.82 4.39 4.14
CA PRO A 144 -18.48 3.83 4.08
C PRO A 144 -17.61 4.25 5.27
N LEU A 145 -16.75 3.34 5.74
CA LEU A 145 -15.68 3.62 6.71
C LEU A 145 -14.31 3.63 6.01
N VAL A 146 -13.57 4.74 6.10
CA VAL A 146 -12.20 4.87 5.61
C VAL A 146 -11.24 5.06 6.78
N ALA A 147 -10.18 4.24 6.81
CA ALA A 147 -9.03 4.49 7.68
C ALA A 147 -7.92 5.18 6.91
N LEU A 148 -7.47 6.33 7.41
CA LEU A 148 -6.30 7.03 6.91
C LEU A 148 -5.18 6.89 7.93
N GLN A 149 -4.17 6.10 7.61
CA GLN A 149 -3.02 5.95 8.47
C GLN A 149 -1.98 7.02 8.14
N VAL A 150 -1.58 7.77 9.16
CA VAL A 150 -0.53 8.79 9.02
C VAL A 150 0.84 8.12 9.16
N GLY A 151 1.63 8.10 8.09
CA GLY A 151 2.99 7.58 8.10
C GLY A 151 3.83 8.21 9.21
N HIS A 152 4.46 7.37 10.03
CA HIS A 152 5.36 7.74 11.14
C HIS A 152 4.71 8.46 12.33
N TYR A 153 3.41 8.75 12.32
CA TYR A 153 2.75 9.45 13.42
C TYR A 153 2.66 8.56 14.66
N GLN A 154 3.13 9.07 15.81
CA GLN A 154 3.17 8.34 17.09
C GLN A 154 3.90 6.99 16.99
N ILE A 155 4.96 6.93 16.18
CA ILE A 155 5.68 5.68 15.89
C ILE A 155 6.35 5.06 17.12
N GLU A 156 6.65 5.87 18.13
CA GLU A 156 7.15 5.42 19.43
C GLU A 156 6.15 4.55 20.19
N GLN A 157 4.85 4.68 19.90
CA GLN A 157 3.74 3.94 20.53
C GLN A 157 3.41 2.63 19.80
N LEU A 158 4.19 2.27 18.78
CA LEU A 158 4.05 0.97 18.14
C LEU A 158 4.14 -0.15 19.19
N PRO A 159 3.32 -1.20 19.12
CA PRO A 159 3.39 -2.35 20.02
C PRO A 159 4.75 -3.07 19.92
N ASP A 160 5.07 -3.90 20.91
CA ASP A 160 6.38 -4.59 20.98
C ASP A 160 6.65 -5.48 19.76
N GLU A 161 5.59 -5.99 19.13
CA GLU A 161 5.61 -6.65 17.83
C GLU A 161 6.38 -5.86 16.75
N PHE A 162 6.39 -4.53 16.86
CA PHE A 162 7.03 -3.59 15.95
C PHE A 162 8.10 -2.73 16.65
N ALA A 163 8.66 -3.16 17.78
CA ALA A 163 9.66 -2.39 18.52
C ALA A 163 10.83 -1.91 17.65
N SER A 164 11.27 -2.73 16.67
CA SER A 164 12.34 -2.38 15.73
C SER A 164 12.00 -1.24 14.77
N LEU A 165 10.73 -0.85 14.65
CA LEU A 165 10.26 0.23 13.79
C LEU A 165 10.11 1.56 14.53
N ARG A 166 10.14 1.58 15.87
CA ARG A 166 9.94 2.80 16.69
C ARG A 166 10.95 3.92 16.39
N SER A 167 12.11 3.59 15.82
CA SER A 167 13.13 4.58 15.42
C SER A 167 13.04 5.03 13.96
N GLN A 168 12.10 4.50 13.17
CA GLN A 168 11.94 4.81 11.75
C GLN A 168 11.05 6.06 11.58
N THR A 169 11.50 7.23 12.03
CA THR A 169 10.67 8.44 12.17
C THR A 169 10.29 9.16 10.87
N GLY A 170 10.58 8.56 9.71
CA GLY A 170 10.37 9.15 8.40
C GLY A 170 11.51 10.06 7.93
N GLY A 171 11.34 10.60 6.74
CA GLY A 171 12.29 11.49 6.08
C GLY A 171 12.14 12.97 6.44
N SER A 172 13.03 13.79 5.89
CA SER A 172 12.90 15.25 5.90
C SER A 172 13.52 15.88 4.66
N GLY A 173 13.07 17.07 4.31
CA GLY A 173 13.59 17.82 3.17
C GLY A 173 13.08 19.26 3.13
N GLY A 174 13.97 20.21 2.83
CA GLY A 174 13.62 21.64 2.80
C GLY A 174 13.11 22.20 4.12
N GLY A 175 13.56 21.66 5.26
CA GLY A 175 13.12 22.07 6.60
C GLY A 175 11.79 21.45 7.06
N ILE A 176 11.19 20.56 6.26
CA ILE A 176 9.92 19.90 6.58
C ILE A 176 10.19 18.44 6.96
N ARG A 177 9.52 17.96 8.01
CA ARG A 177 9.49 16.55 8.38
C ARG A 177 8.34 15.84 7.69
N GLU A 178 8.58 14.62 7.24
CA GLU A 178 7.57 13.78 6.59
C GLU A 178 6.31 13.64 7.46
N VAL A 179 6.47 13.29 8.74
CA VAL A 179 5.34 13.05 9.65
C VAL A 179 4.41 14.26 9.80
N ASP A 180 4.95 15.48 9.77
CA ASP A 180 4.16 16.71 9.91
C ASP A 180 3.30 16.95 8.66
N LEU A 181 3.91 16.81 7.47
CA LEU A 181 3.22 16.94 6.20
C LEU A 181 2.15 15.85 6.04
N ASN A 182 2.49 14.60 6.35
CA ASN A 182 1.55 13.48 6.28
C ASN A 182 0.33 13.74 7.16
N LEU A 183 0.53 14.22 8.39
CA LEU A 183 -0.57 14.51 9.32
C LEU A 183 -1.45 15.65 8.82
N GLU A 184 -0.85 16.72 8.29
CA GLU A 184 -1.61 17.84 7.74
C GLU A 184 -2.46 17.43 6.53
N VAL A 185 -1.86 16.75 5.55
CA VAL A 185 -2.59 16.27 4.37
C VAL A 185 -3.69 15.28 4.77
N THR A 186 -3.40 14.35 5.68
CA THR A 186 -4.38 13.36 6.15
C THR A 186 -5.61 14.02 6.78
N LYS A 187 -5.42 15.07 7.59
CA LYS A 187 -6.54 15.85 8.15
C LYS A 187 -7.39 16.52 7.08
N ARG A 188 -6.77 17.04 6.03
CA ARG A 188 -7.48 17.65 4.89
C ARG A 188 -8.28 16.60 4.10
N VAL A 189 -7.68 15.45 3.81
CA VAL A 189 -8.36 14.31 3.16
C VAL A 189 -9.55 13.86 4.02
N ALA A 190 -9.36 13.72 5.33
CA ALA A 190 -10.43 13.32 6.24
C ALA A 190 -11.61 14.32 6.21
N ALA A 191 -11.34 15.62 6.17
CA ALA A 191 -12.38 16.64 6.07
C ALA A 191 -13.17 16.53 4.75
N LEU A 192 -12.48 16.31 3.62
CA LEU A 192 -13.11 16.13 2.30
C LEU A 192 -13.99 14.88 2.24
N LEU A 193 -13.50 13.74 2.74
CA LEU A 193 -14.26 12.50 2.81
C LEU A 193 -15.48 12.65 3.75
N THR A 194 -15.32 13.29 4.91
CA THR A 194 -16.41 13.54 5.86
C THR A 194 -17.50 14.42 5.23
N ALA A 195 -17.13 15.45 4.48
CA ALA A 195 -18.06 16.29 3.72
C ALA A 195 -18.84 15.48 2.66
N HIS A 196 -18.30 14.33 2.23
CA HIS A 196 -18.95 13.38 1.34
C HIS A 196 -19.72 12.26 2.07
N SER A 197 -20.08 12.47 3.34
CA SER A 197 -20.80 11.50 4.18
C SER A 197 -20.06 10.16 4.34
N ILE A 198 -18.72 10.17 4.29
CA ILE A 198 -17.87 9.01 4.59
C ILE A 198 -17.40 9.12 6.03
N THR A 199 -17.50 8.04 6.79
CA THR A 199 -16.90 7.98 8.14
C THR A 199 -15.40 7.81 8.02
N VAL A 200 -14.62 8.65 8.70
CA VAL A 200 -13.16 8.60 8.63
C VAL A 200 -12.54 8.38 10.00
N GLU A 201 -11.60 7.45 10.08
CA GLU A 201 -10.72 7.27 11.22
C GLU A 201 -9.27 7.60 10.81
N ILE A 202 -8.67 8.58 11.48
CA ILE A 202 -7.24 8.88 11.33
C ILE A 202 -6.48 8.01 12.31
N LEU A 203 -5.63 7.11 11.80
CA LEU A 203 -4.84 6.18 12.61
C LEU A 203 -3.38 6.66 12.74
N PRO A 204 -2.75 6.45 13.91
CA PRO A 204 -1.30 6.55 14.03
C PRO A 204 -0.61 5.38 13.31
N ALA A 205 0.72 5.29 13.45
CA ALA A 205 1.47 4.13 12.96
C ALA A 205 0.93 2.80 13.53
N THR A 206 0.40 2.79 14.75
CA THR A 206 -0.27 1.59 15.29
C THR A 206 -1.62 1.35 14.60
N VAL A 207 -1.77 0.18 13.97
CA VAL A 207 -3.04 -0.30 13.43
C VAL A 207 -3.67 -1.28 14.43
N PRO A 208 -4.95 -1.12 14.81
CA PRO A 208 -5.62 -2.08 15.68
C PRO A 208 -5.59 -3.51 15.12
N ALA A 209 -5.64 -4.50 16.00
CA ALA A 209 -5.59 -5.89 15.58
C ALA A 209 -6.77 -6.28 14.68
N GLY A 210 -6.47 -6.90 13.52
CA GLY A 210 -7.47 -7.34 12.57
C GLY A 210 -8.36 -6.22 12.01
N TYR A 211 -7.86 -4.98 11.96
CA TYR A 211 -8.66 -3.80 11.64
C TYR A 211 -9.41 -3.93 10.31
N THR A 212 -10.72 -3.62 10.32
CA THR A 212 -11.60 -3.69 9.14
C THR A 212 -12.10 -2.32 8.73
N ALA A 213 -12.03 -2.00 7.43
CA ALA A 213 -12.63 -0.81 6.83
C ALA A 213 -13.04 -1.07 5.37
N ASP A 214 -13.80 -0.15 4.77
CA ASP A 214 -14.10 -0.18 3.34
C ASP A 214 -12.90 0.26 2.49
N ALA A 215 -12.03 1.10 3.04
CA ALA A 215 -10.71 1.36 2.50
C ALA A 215 -9.73 1.71 3.63
N PHE A 216 -8.48 1.25 3.50
CA PHE A 216 -7.35 1.66 4.32
C PHE A 216 -6.30 2.31 3.43
N VAL A 217 -5.89 3.54 3.75
CA VAL A 217 -4.86 4.27 2.99
C VAL A 217 -3.77 4.74 3.94
N ALA A 218 -2.57 4.19 3.80
CA ALA A 218 -1.38 4.69 4.46
C ALA A 218 -0.76 5.84 3.66
N ILE A 219 -0.70 7.02 4.26
CA ILE A 219 -0.24 8.25 3.63
C ILE A 219 1.18 8.55 4.11
N HIS A 220 2.13 8.49 3.19
CA HIS A 220 3.55 8.76 3.38
C HIS A 220 4.06 9.82 2.39
N THR A 221 5.25 10.35 2.65
CA THR A 221 5.98 11.21 1.71
C THR A 221 7.45 10.81 1.69
N ASP A 222 7.99 10.57 0.51
CA ASP A 222 9.31 9.97 0.39
C ASP A 222 10.44 11.01 0.62
N ALA A 223 11.63 10.50 0.92
CA ALA A 223 12.86 11.27 0.99
C ALA A 223 14.02 10.42 0.48
N SER A 224 14.88 11.02 -0.35
CA SER A 224 16.04 10.34 -0.93
C SER A 224 17.31 11.15 -0.74
N THR A 225 18.44 10.45 -0.58
CA THR A 225 19.77 11.06 -0.61
C THR A 225 20.10 11.66 -1.97
N GLY A 226 19.46 11.18 -3.05
CA GLY A 226 19.54 11.78 -4.37
C GLY A 226 18.43 12.81 -4.58
N ALA A 227 18.79 14.08 -4.73
CA ALA A 227 17.83 15.17 -4.93
C ALA A 227 17.04 15.09 -6.25
N SER A 228 17.47 14.24 -7.19
CA SER A 228 16.78 14.01 -8.47
C SER A 228 15.60 13.04 -8.38
N ALA A 229 15.47 12.27 -7.29
CA ALA A 229 14.31 11.41 -7.10
C ALA A 229 13.04 12.27 -7.02
N SER A 230 12.00 11.91 -7.78
CA SER A 230 10.78 12.69 -7.89
C SER A 230 9.57 11.82 -8.23
N GLY A 231 8.39 12.38 -8.06
CA GLY A 231 7.12 11.78 -8.41
C GLY A 231 6.49 10.99 -7.28
N TYR A 232 5.20 10.71 -7.43
CA TYR A 232 4.43 9.91 -6.48
C TYR A 232 4.42 8.44 -6.88
N LYS A 233 4.13 7.57 -5.91
CA LYS A 233 3.97 6.13 -6.13
C LYS A 233 3.00 5.55 -5.11
N ILE A 234 2.29 4.52 -5.52
CA ILE A 234 1.27 3.86 -4.70
C ILE A 234 1.33 2.37 -4.95
N ALA A 235 1.12 1.60 -3.89
CA ALA A 235 1.17 0.16 -3.93
C ALA A 235 0.09 -0.46 -3.05
N ARG A 236 -0.36 -1.65 -3.44
CA ARG A 236 -1.07 -2.58 -2.56
C ARG A 236 -0.13 -3.63 -1.99
N SER A 237 -0.66 -4.47 -1.12
CA SER A 237 0.03 -5.67 -0.68
C SER A 237 0.33 -6.61 -1.87
N ARG A 238 1.59 -7.06 -1.98
CA ARG A 238 1.94 -8.19 -2.87
C ARG A 238 1.26 -9.49 -2.45
N PHE A 239 0.79 -9.53 -1.21
CA PHE A 239 0.16 -10.65 -0.57
C PHE A 239 -1.35 -10.44 -0.39
N SER A 240 -1.97 -9.56 -1.18
CA SER A 240 -3.40 -9.33 -1.09
C SER A 240 -4.17 -10.64 -1.28
N ALA A 241 -5.20 -10.84 -0.45
CA ALA A 241 -6.19 -11.90 -0.66
C ALA A 241 -7.36 -11.40 -1.53
N ILE A 242 -7.44 -10.10 -1.83
CA ILE A 242 -8.47 -9.48 -2.66
C ILE A 242 -7.81 -8.56 -3.71
N PRO A 243 -6.89 -9.10 -4.53
CA PRO A 243 -6.02 -8.29 -5.38
C PRO A 243 -6.78 -7.43 -6.40
N VAL A 244 -7.92 -7.91 -6.92
CA VAL A 244 -8.72 -7.13 -7.89
C VAL A 244 -9.30 -5.88 -7.22
N THR A 245 -9.79 -6.03 -5.99
CA THR A 245 -10.34 -4.93 -5.19
C THR A 245 -9.25 -3.94 -4.78
N ASP A 246 -8.08 -4.43 -4.34
CA ASP A 246 -6.94 -3.56 -4.01
C ASP A 246 -6.42 -2.81 -5.24
N ASP A 247 -6.33 -3.46 -6.40
CA ASP A 247 -5.90 -2.83 -7.66
C ASP A 247 -6.89 -1.72 -8.10
N ALA A 248 -8.19 -1.90 -7.86
CA ALA A 248 -9.18 -0.86 -8.08
C ALA A 248 -8.97 0.36 -7.16
N LEU A 249 -8.69 0.15 -5.87
CA LEU A 249 -8.38 1.25 -4.94
C LEU A 249 -7.10 1.99 -5.36
N VAL A 250 -6.01 1.25 -5.59
CA VAL A 250 -4.72 1.80 -6.04
C VAL A 250 -4.89 2.58 -7.34
N GLY A 251 -5.57 2.01 -8.34
CA GLY A 251 -5.78 2.64 -9.64
C GLY A 251 -6.60 3.92 -9.56
N ASN A 252 -7.67 3.97 -8.74
CA ASN A 252 -8.47 5.17 -8.59
C ASN A 252 -7.68 6.30 -7.90
N ILE A 253 -6.96 6.00 -6.82
CA ILE A 253 -6.08 6.98 -6.15
C ILE A 253 -4.96 7.44 -7.08
N PHE A 254 -4.26 6.51 -7.73
CA PHE A 254 -3.17 6.82 -8.66
C PHE A 254 -3.61 7.84 -9.71
N ASN A 255 -4.72 7.55 -10.41
CA ASN A 255 -5.21 8.39 -11.49
C ASN A 255 -5.68 9.76 -11.01
N ALA A 256 -6.45 9.82 -9.93
CA ALA A 256 -6.96 11.09 -9.40
C ALA A 256 -5.83 11.97 -8.85
N TYR A 257 -4.91 11.38 -8.08
CA TYR A 257 -3.78 12.07 -7.49
C TYR A 257 -2.83 12.63 -8.55
N GLY A 258 -2.43 11.82 -9.53
CA GLY A 258 -1.57 12.26 -10.62
C GLY A 258 -2.20 13.39 -11.44
N LYS A 259 -3.50 13.27 -11.75
CA LYS A 259 -4.23 14.28 -12.51
C LYS A 259 -4.29 15.63 -11.79
N LEU A 260 -4.63 15.65 -10.49
CA LEU A 260 -4.81 16.90 -9.75
C LEU A 260 -3.49 17.54 -9.33
N THR A 261 -2.51 16.74 -8.92
CA THR A 261 -1.20 17.27 -8.51
C THR A 261 -0.33 17.64 -9.72
N GLY A 262 -0.45 16.93 -10.84
CA GLY A 262 0.45 17.06 -11.98
C GLY A 262 1.85 16.50 -11.71
N LEU A 263 2.05 15.77 -10.60
CA LEU A 263 3.30 15.09 -10.32
C LEU A 263 3.52 13.93 -11.29
N GLY A 264 4.77 13.70 -11.67
CA GLY A 264 5.17 12.51 -12.40
C GLY A 264 5.02 11.24 -11.56
N VAL A 265 5.10 10.09 -12.21
CA VAL A 265 5.07 8.78 -11.55
C VAL A 265 6.49 8.36 -11.22
N SER A 266 6.71 7.89 -9.99
CA SER A 266 7.97 7.24 -9.61
C SER A 266 7.86 5.73 -9.83
N ASP A 267 8.82 5.14 -10.53
CA ASP A 267 8.92 3.69 -10.77
C ASP A 267 9.57 2.92 -9.60
N SER A 268 9.92 3.64 -8.53
CA SER A 268 10.68 3.16 -7.36
C SER A 268 9.80 2.53 -6.25
N ILE A 269 8.80 1.73 -6.63
CA ILE A 269 7.99 0.97 -5.65
C ILE A 269 8.91 -0.04 -4.94
N THR A 270 9.06 0.13 -3.63
CA THR A 270 9.97 -0.70 -2.86
C THR A 270 9.31 -1.99 -2.37
N ARG A 271 10.14 -2.96 -1.97
CA ARG A 271 9.66 -4.13 -1.24
C ARG A 271 8.96 -3.72 0.07
N ASN A 272 9.42 -2.69 0.76
CA ASN A 272 8.79 -2.30 2.02
C ASN A 272 7.38 -1.75 1.82
N MET A 273 7.09 -1.07 0.69
CA MET A 273 5.74 -0.63 0.35
C MET A 273 4.79 -1.81 0.09
N THR A 274 5.17 -2.74 -0.78
CA THR A 274 4.32 -3.90 -1.11
C THR A 274 4.30 -4.97 -0.01
N GLY A 275 5.19 -4.88 0.97
CA GLY A 275 5.29 -5.74 2.15
C GLY A 275 5.05 -4.98 3.46
N TYR A 276 4.33 -3.86 3.39
CA TYR A 276 4.12 -2.95 4.50
C TYR A 276 3.51 -3.66 5.71
N TYR A 277 3.97 -3.33 6.92
CA TYR A 277 3.61 -4.10 8.12
C TYR A 277 2.11 -4.07 8.40
N ALA A 278 1.44 -2.94 8.12
CA ALA A 278 -0.01 -2.81 8.32
C ALA A 278 -0.80 -3.75 7.40
N PHE A 279 -0.25 -4.18 6.27
CA PHE A 279 -0.89 -5.15 5.36
C PHE A 279 -0.64 -6.60 5.78
N ASN A 280 0.27 -6.84 6.73
CA ASN A 280 0.85 -8.17 6.95
C ASN A 280 0.05 -9.02 7.96
N ASN A 281 -1.25 -9.19 7.70
CA ASN A 281 -2.16 -10.05 8.47
C ASN A 281 -1.72 -11.51 8.61
N ARG A 282 -0.84 -11.98 7.72
CA ARG A 282 -0.31 -13.34 7.75
C ARG A 282 0.63 -13.60 8.93
N ARG A 283 1.33 -12.55 9.36
CA ARG A 283 2.45 -12.66 10.32
C ARG A 283 2.33 -11.70 11.47
N ARG A 284 1.37 -10.76 11.42
CA ARG A 284 1.24 -9.68 12.39
C ARG A 284 -0.16 -9.60 12.95
N VAL A 285 -0.26 -9.38 14.26
CA VAL A 285 -1.52 -9.18 14.97
C VAL A 285 -2.05 -7.78 14.69
N ASN A 286 -1.20 -6.75 14.88
CA ASN A 286 -1.56 -5.33 14.70
C ASN A 286 -1.48 -4.92 13.22
N SER A 287 -2.44 -5.40 12.45
CA SER A 287 -2.55 -5.20 11.00
C SER A 287 -4.01 -5.23 10.56
N ILE A 288 -4.28 -4.77 9.34
CA ILE A 288 -5.62 -4.81 8.76
C ILE A 288 -6.04 -6.25 8.43
N SER A 289 -7.34 -6.52 8.49
CA SER A 289 -7.92 -7.80 8.06
C SER A 289 -7.66 -8.08 6.57
N LYS A 290 -7.56 -9.37 6.20
CA LYS A 290 -7.33 -9.82 4.81
C LYS A 290 -8.42 -9.41 3.80
N ILE A 291 -9.57 -8.93 4.29
CA ILE A 291 -10.70 -8.43 3.48
C ILE A 291 -10.73 -6.90 3.33
N THR A 292 -9.82 -6.16 3.98
CA THR A 292 -9.81 -4.69 3.92
C THR A 292 -9.04 -4.23 2.69
N PRO A 293 -9.69 -3.51 1.74
CA PRO A 293 -8.98 -2.95 0.60
C PRO A 293 -7.93 -1.95 1.06
N ALA A 294 -6.70 -2.05 0.55
CA ALA A 294 -5.58 -1.29 1.11
C ALA A 294 -4.58 -0.75 0.10
N ALA A 295 -4.15 0.49 0.34
CA ALA A 295 -3.09 1.15 -0.40
C ALA A 295 -2.11 1.88 0.53
N ILE A 296 -0.85 1.96 0.11
CA ILE A 296 0.16 2.87 0.66
C ILE A 296 0.60 3.80 -0.46
N ILE A 297 0.58 5.10 -0.19
CA ILE A 297 1.04 6.13 -1.13
C ILE A 297 2.24 6.86 -0.54
N GLU A 298 3.26 7.03 -1.37
CA GLU A 298 4.28 8.06 -1.20
C GLU A 298 3.87 9.24 -2.08
N MET A 299 3.48 10.35 -1.47
CA MET A 299 2.84 11.50 -2.13
C MET A 299 3.77 12.27 -3.08
N GLY A 300 5.08 12.09 -2.95
CA GLY A 300 6.15 12.78 -3.67
C GLY A 300 7.43 12.76 -2.83
N TYR A 301 8.50 13.42 -3.28
CA TYR A 301 9.76 13.47 -2.54
C TYR A 301 9.98 14.81 -1.84
N LEU A 302 10.09 14.81 -0.50
CA LEU A 302 10.44 16.00 0.27
C LEU A 302 11.82 16.57 -0.10
N THR A 303 12.76 15.74 -0.54
CA THR A 303 14.11 16.16 -0.92
C THR A 303 14.15 16.82 -2.30
N ASN A 304 13.12 16.63 -3.13
CA ASN A 304 12.98 17.27 -4.42
C ASN A 304 12.25 18.61 -4.30
N SER A 305 12.82 19.69 -4.83
CA SER A 305 12.23 21.02 -4.71
C SER A 305 10.92 21.19 -5.50
N SER A 306 10.78 20.51 -6.64
CA SER A 306 9.57 20.57 -7.47
C SER A 306 8.41 19.84 -6.79
N ASP A 307 8.65 18.62 -6.32
CA ASP A 307 7.65 17.84 -5.59
C ASP A 307 7.24 18.57 -4.31
N ARG A 308 8.23 19.02 -3.51
CA ARG A 308 7.98 19.77 -2.28
C ARG A 308 7.17 21.05 -2.54
N ASN A 309 7.41 21.75 -3.65
CA ASN A 309 6.60 22.92 -4.01
C ASN A 309 5.13 22.54 -4.25
N VAL A 310 4.84 21.41 -4.91
CA VAL A 310 3.47 20.92 -5.06
C VAL A 310 2.89 20.51 -3.70
N LEU A 311 3.65 19.76 -2.90
CA LEU A 311 3.20 19.24 -1.60
C LEU A 311 2.90 20.33 -0.58
N LEU A 312 3.60 21.47 -0.62
CA LEU A 312 3.41 22.57 0.32
C LEU A 312 2.48 23.66 -0.20
N ASN A 313 2.62 24.06 -1.47
CA ASN A 313 1.90 25.22 -2.02
C ASN A 313 0.62 24.84 -2.77
N ARG A 314 0.38 23.54 -3.01
CA ARG A 314 -0.82 23.03 -3.68
C ARG A 314 -1.51 21.94 -2.85
N GLN A 315 -1.51 22.09 -1.52
CA GLN A 315 -2.08 21.11 -0.58
C GLN A 315 -3.55 20.79 -0.84
N GLU A 316 -4.33 21.73 -1.35
CA GLU A 316 -5.71 21.48 -1.77
C GLU A 316 -5.77 20.42 -2.88
N ALA A 317 -4.94 20.56 -3.93
CA ALA A 317 -4.88 19.59 -5.02
C ALA A 317 -4.35 18.22 -4.56
N VAL A 318 -3.40 18.19 -3.62
CA VAL A 318 -2.86 16.97 -3.01
C VAL A 318 -3.95 16.22 -2.24
N ALA A 319 -4.66 16.91 -1.34
CA ALA A 319 -5.71 16.33 -0.53
C ALA A 319 -6.93 15.92 -1.39
N GLN A 320 -7.33 16.77 -2.34
CA GLN A 320 -8.43 16.48 -3.26
C GLN A 320 -8.11 15.29 -4.17
N GLY A 321 -6.88 15.18 -4.68
CA GLY A 321 -6.44 14.03 -5.47
C GLY A 321 -6.56 12.69 -4.74
N LEU A 322 -6.19 12.66 -3.46
CA LEU A 322 -6.39 11.49 -2.60
C LEU A 322 -7.88 11.22 -2.35
N ALA A 323 -8.64 12.24 -1.95
CA ALA A 323 -10.05 12.12 -1.61
C ALA A 323 -10.88 11.65 -2.82
N ASP A 324 -10.69 12.25 -3.99
CA ASP A 324 -11.40 11.90 -5.24
C ASP A 324 -11.16 10.44 -5.63
N GLY A 325 -9.92 9.96 -5.48
CA GLY A 325 -9.59 8.57 -5.77
C GLY A 325 -10.28 7.59 -4.81
N ILE A 326 -10.30 7.92 -3.51
CA ILE A 326 -10.98 7.12 -2.49
C ILE A 326 -12.49 7.12 -2.72
N ILE A 327 -13.10 8.29 -2.95
CA ILE A 327 -14.54 8.44 -3.24
C ILE A 327 -14.91 7.63 -4.47
N LYS A 328 -14.17 7.77 -5.58
CA LYS A 328 -14.44 7.04 -6.81
C LYS A 328 -14.37 5.52 -6.62
N PHE A 329 -13.42 5.04 -5.81
CA PHE A 329 -13.36 3.62 -5.45
C PHE A 329 -14.59 3.18 -4.65
N LEU A 330 -15.00 3.97 -3.65
CA LEU A 330 -16.15 3.65 -2.81
C LEU A 330 -17.48 3.72 -3.56
N ASP A 331 -17.65 4.65 -4.48
CA ASP A 331 -18.86 4.78 -5.30
C ASP A 331 -19.03 3.59 -6.27
N ALA A 332 -17.91 3.01 -6.70
CA ALA A 332 -17.89 1.83 -7.57
C ALA A 332 -18.00 0.49 -6.81
N ARG A 333 -18.05 0.52 -5.48
CA ARG A 333 -18.01 -0.71 -4.67
C ARG A 333 -19.30 -1.52 -4.82
N PRO A 334 -19.23 -2.83 -5.09
CA PRO A 334 -20.42 -3.65 -5.12
C PRO A 334 -20.99 -3.85 -3.70
N PRO A 335 -22.28 -4.23 -3.59
CA PRO A 335 -22.88 -4.66 -2.33
C PRO A 335 -22.03 -5.71 -1.61
N LEU A 336 -22.06 -5.75 -0.28
CA LEU A 336 -21.20 -6.64 0.54
C LEU A 336 -21.20 -8.10 0.06
N ALA A 337 -22.35 -8.65 -0.30
CA ALA A 337 -22.50 -10.03 -0.77
C ALA A 337 -21.79 -10.33 -2.11
N GLN A 338 -21.49 -9.29 -2.89
CA GLN A 338 -20.86 -9.35 -4.21
C GLN A 338 -19.39 -8.90 -4.19
N ARG A 339 -18.86 -8.47 -3.05
CA ARG A 339 -17.44 -8.12 -2.92
C ARG A 339 -16.56 -9.35 -3.11
N GLU A 340 -15.36 -9.11 -3.63
CA GLU A 340 -14.36 -10.16 -3.83
C GLU A 340 -14.14 -10.92 -2.51
N LYS A 341 -14.26 -12.24 -2.59
CA LYS A 341 -13.97 -13.11 -1.44
C LYS A 341 -12.46 -13.31 -1.36
N PRO A 342 -11.88 -13.37 -0.15
CA PRO A 342 -10.46 -13.69 0.02
C PRO A 342 -10.07 -14.94 -0.76
N GLN A 343 -9.07 -14.78 -1.62
CA GLN A 343 -8.46 -15.86 -2.36
C GLN A 343 -7.54 -16.64 -1.42
N ASP A 344 -7.88 -17.90 -1.19
CA ASP A 344 -7.03 -18.85 -0.47
C ASP A 344 -6.05 -19.55 -1.41
N ARG A 345 -5.89 -19.07 -2.65
CA ARG A 345 -4.94 -19.61 -3.62
C ARG A 345 -4.08 -18.49 -4.20
N VAL A 346 -2.78 -18.73 -4.29
CA VAL A 346 -1.81 -17.77 -4.83
C VAL A 346 -0.87 -18.43 -5.81
N THR A 347 -0.43 -17.67 -6.81
CA THR A 347 0.61 -18.11 -7.74
C THR A 347 1.97 -18.08 -7.05
N ALA A 348 2.78 -19.12 -7.26
CA ALA A 348 4.13 -19.25 -6.73
C ALA A 348 5.07 -19.86 -7.78
N LEU A 349 6.37 -19.71 -7.58
CA LEU A 349 7.38 -20.49 -8.30
C LEU A 349 7.76 -21.71 -7.48
N ILE A 350 7.89 -22.85 -8.13
CA ILE A 350 8.53 -24.05 -7.56
C ILE A 350 9.83 -24.33 -8.30
N VAL A 351 10.90 -24.55 -7.55
CA VAL A 351 12.21 -24.89 -8.11
C VAL A 351 12.22 -26.32 -8.63
N ASN A 352 12.69 -26.52 -9.87
CA ASN A 352 12.58 -27.80 -10.56
C ASN A 352 13.74 -28.78 -10.29
N GLN A 353 14.86 -28.28 -9.78
CA GLN A 353 16.09 -29.06 -9.58
C GLN A 353 16.83 -28.69 -8.30
N ASP A 354 17.62 -29.64 -7.79
CA ASP A 354 18.47 -29.39 -6.63
C ASP A 354 19.71 -28.59 -6.98
N ASN A 355 20.20 -27.85 -5.98
CA ASN A 355 21.39 -27.02 -6.09
C ASN A 355 21.29 -26.02 -7.26
N LEU A 356 20.11 -25.45 -7.47
CA LEU A 356 19.90 -24.42 -8.48
C LEU A 356 20.59 -23.13 -8.02
N PRO A 357 21.55 -22.56 -8.78
CA PRO A 357 22.21 -21.32 -8.41
C PRO A 357 21.26 -20.12 -8.52
N VAL A 358 21.36 -19.23 -7.54
CA VAL A 358 20.67 -17.93 -7.50
C VAL A 358 21.71 -16.83 -7.63
N TYR A 359 21.54 -15.93 -8.59
CA TYR A 359 22.51 -14.86 -8.88
C TYR A 359 22.02 -13.49 -8.41
N SER A 360 22.93 -12.56 -8.18
CA SER A 360 22.61 -11.14 -8.07
C SER A 360 22.29 -10.56 -9.44
N GLU A 361 21.80 -9.32 -9.49
CA GLU A 361 21.58 -8.60 -10.74
C GLU A 361 22.88 -8.42 -11.55
N GLN A 362 24.01 -8.29 -10.84
CA GLN A 362 25.35 -8.19 -11.42
C GLN A 362 25.97 -9.56 -11.76
N GLY A 363 25.21 -10.66 -11.66
CA GLY A 363 25.68 -12.01 -12.01
C GLY A 363 26.54 -12.69 -10.94
N THR A 364 26.63 -12.14 -9.73
CA THR A 364 27.36 -12.79 -8.62
C THR A 364 26.55 -13.95 -8.07
N LEU A 365 27.15 -15.13 -7.90
CA LEU A 365 26.48 -16.26 -7.27
C LEU A 365 26.23 -15.97 -5.78
N LEU A 366 24.95 -15.93 -5.38
CA LEU A 366 24.53 -15.60 -4.01
C LEU A 366 24.28 -16.84 -3.16
N ALA A 367 23.57 -17.81 -3.72
CA ALA A 367 23.11 -19.00 -3.00
C ALA A 367 22.78 -20.15 -3.94
N TYR A 368 22.60 -21.32 -3.36
CA TYR A 368 21.92 -22.45 -3.99
C TYR A 368 20.54 -22.67 -3.36
N VAL A 369 19.55 -23.06 -4.16
CA VAL A 369 18.21 -23.48 -3.67
C VAL A 369 17.93 -24.92 -4.08
N SER A 370 17.01 -25.57 -3.35
CA SER A 370 16.70 -27.00 -3.54
C SER A 370 15.46 -27.20 -4.39
N LYS A 371 15.32 -28.38 -5.00
CA LYS A 371 14.10 -28.79 -5.68
C LYS A 371 12.93 -28.70 -4.72
N GLY A 372 11.79 -28.20 -5.21
CA GLY A 372 10.59 -28.01 -4.40
C GLY A 372 10.58 -26.74 -3.55
N GLN A 373 11.66 -25.95 -3.53
CA GLN A 373 11.63 -24.63 -2.89
C GLN A 373 10.54 -23.77 -3.54
N LEU A 374 9.63 -23.25 -2.71
CA LEU A 374 8.56 -22.36 -3.13
C LEU A 374 8.95 -20.88 -2.96
N PHE A 375 8.54 -20.06 -3.93
CA PHE A 375 8.59 -18.60 -3.87
C PHE A 375 7.22 -18.01 -4.23
N GLU A 376 6.46 -17.62 -3.21
CA GLU A 376 5.19 -16.88 -3.39
C GLU A 376 5.40 -15.49 -3.99
N ASN A 377 6.56 -14.88 -3.70
CA ASN A 377 6.90 -13.55 -4.16
C ASN A 377 7.97 -13.63 -5.22
N TYR A 378 7.60 -13.17 -6.41
CA TYR A 378 8.54 -13.01 -7.49
C TYR A 378 8.15 -11.84 -8.39
N GLU A 379 9.14 -11.26 -9.04
CA GLU A 379 8.93 -10.29 -10.12
C GLU A 379 9.44 -10.87 -11.43
N VAL A 380 8.73 -10.64 -12.52
CA VAL A 380 9.21 -10.97 -13.87
C VAL A 380 10.22 -9.91 -14.29
N LYS A 381 11.46 -10.34 -14.60
CA LYS A 381 12.56 -9.47 -15.07
C LYS A 381 13.20 -10.10 -16.31
N GLY A 382 12.63 -9.78 -17.48
CA GLY A 382 13.06 -10.38 -18.75
C GLY A 382 12.91 -11.91 -18.72
N ASP A 383 14.02 -12.63 -18.90
CA ASP A 383 14.08 -14.10 -18.85
C ASP A 383 14.24 -14.68 -17.44
N ASN A 384 14.23 -13.82 -16.42
CA ASN A 384 14.40 -14.20 -15.03
C ASN A 384 13.15 -13.89 -14.20
N TYR A 385 13.08 -14.57 -13.06
CA TYR A 385 12.30 -14.17 -11.91
C TYR A 385 13.23 -13.61 -10.82
N SER A 386 12.92 -12.44 -10.29
CA SER A 386 13.55 -11.95 -9.06
C SER A 386 12.82 -12.54 -7.85
N VAL A 387 13.54 -13.18 -6.94
CA VAL A 387 13.03 -13.79 -5.70
C VAL A 387 13.77 -13.23 -4.48
N PHE A 388 13.12 -13.20 -3.32
CA PHE A 388 13.77 -12.79 -2.07
C PHE A 388 14.28 -14.01 -1.30
N LEU A 389 15.52 -13.93 -0.81
CA LEU A 389 16.17 -14.95 0.00
C LEU A 389 16.19 -14.48 1.47
N PRO A 390 15.25 -14.96 2.33
CA PRO A 390 15.05 -14.40 3.67
C PRO A 390 16.28 -14.49 4.57
N VAL A 391 17.03 -15.58 4.48
CA VAL A 391 18.24 -15.80 5.30
C VAL A 391 19.36 -14.85 4.89
N LEU A 392 19.47 -14.51 3.59
CA LEU A 392 20.47 -13.56 3.09
C LEU A 392 20.02 -12.10 3.21
N ARG A 393 18.72 -11.86 3.36
CA ARG A 393 18.09 -10.52 3.26
C ARG A 393 18.37 -9.82 1.92
N LEU A 394 18.58 -10.60 0.87
CA LEU A 394 18.86 -10.10 -0.48
C LEU A 394 17.85 -10.68 -1.48
N SER A 395 17.70 -9.98 -2.60
CA SER A 395 17.03 -10.55 -3.77
C SER A 395 18.06 -11.19 -4.70
N GLY A 396 17.64 -12.27 -5.35
CA GLY A 396 18.40 -12.93 -6.39
C GLY A 396 17.51 -13.35 -7.56
N TYR A 397 18.13 -13.84 -8.62
CA TYR A 397 17.49 -14.09 -9.90
C TYR A 397 17.57 -15.57 -10.25
N LEU A 398 16.42 -16.12 -10.63
CA LEU A 398 16.23 -17.48 -11.13
C LEU A 398 15.80 -17.41 -12.61
N LYS A 399 16.33 -18.26 -13.48
CA LYS A 399 15.85 -18.30 -14.88
C LYS A 399 14.45 -18.90 -14.94
N LYS A 400 13.62 -18.40 -15.85
CA LYS A 400 12.27 -18.93 -16.07
C LYS A 400 12.25 -20.42 -16.40
N ILE A 401 13.26 -20.93 -17.10
CA ILE A 401 13.37 -22.35 -17.48
C ILE A 401 13.63 -23.27 -16.29
N ASP A 402 14.16 -22.75 -15.19
CA ASP A 402 14.60 -23.54 -14.03
C ASP A 402 13.52 -23.66 -12.94
N VAL A 403 12.37 -23.01 -13.15
CA VAL A 403 11.24 -22.98 -12.22
C VAL A 403 9.92 -23.22 -12.93
N THR A 404 8.94 -23.76 -12.22
CA THR A 404 7.57 -23.89 -12.71
C THR A 404 6.66 -22.91 -11.96
N VAL A 405 5.81 -22.20 -12.70
CA VAL A 405 4.74 -21.40 -12.11
C VAL A 405 3.62 -22.35 -11.69
N THR A 406 3.22 -22.28 -10.42
CA THR A 406 2.19 -23.14 -9.84
C THR A 406 1.21 -22.33 -8.99
N THR A 407 0.07 -22.91 -8.63
CA THR A 407 -0.90 -22.34 -7.70
C THR A 407 -0.88 -23.14 -6.41
N ILE A 408 -0.63 -22.49 -5.28
CA ILE A 408 -0.66 -23.11 -3.96
C ILE A 408 -1.85 -22.61 -3.16
N THR A 409 -2.39 -23.49 -2.30
CA THR A 409 -3.35 -23.07 -1.28
C THR A 409 -2.61 -22.33 -0.17
N ARG A 410 -3.21 -21.26 0.31
CA ARG A 410 -2.62 -20.33 1.24
C ARG A 410 -3.18 -20.49 2.63
#